data_AF-A0A2S9DRE1-F1
#
_entry.id   AF-A0A2S9DRE1-F1
#
_cell.length_a   1.000
_cell.length_b   1.000
_cell.length_c   1.000
_cell.angle_alpha   90.00
_cell.angle_beta   90.00
_cell.angle_gamma   90.00
#
_symmetry.space_group_name_H-M   'P 1'
#
loop_
_entity.id
_entity.type
_entity.pdbx_description
1 polymer ?
#
loop_
_entity_poly.entity_id
_entity_poly.type
_entity_poly.pdbx_seq_one_letter_code
_entity_poly.pdbx_strand_id
1 'polypeptide(L)'
;MTRAVIAMPFELAMGSEISRRQFYARAQTLLADLDEARNGMKHSFAIRLKKRIEKLETERDQLKAFAVEMINASFEGGGFEGGDIQDIAVKHGILRIEQREDECGEACACRDYGFPAECYRKTPILGGTDEVATPTTENENVSRHDRG
;
A
#
# COMPACT_ATOMS: atom_id res chain seq x y z
N MET A 1 7.05 -3.72 23.40
CA MET A 1 8.07 -4.76 23.17
C MET A 1 8.01 -5.73 24.34
N THR A 2 7.61 -6.97 24.11
CA THR A 2 7.66 -8.04 25.11
C THR A 2 9.12 -8.45 25.32
N ARG A 3 9.65 -8.24 26.52
CA ARG A 3 11.02 -8.62 26.89
C ARG A 3 11.01 -10.06 27.36
N ALA A 4 11.65 -10.97 26.64
CA ALA A 4 11.83 -12.34 27.12
C ALA A 4 12.83 -12.34 28.30
N VAL A 5 12.50 -13.07 29.37
CA VAL A 5 13.29 -13.11 30.60
C VAL A 5 13.56 -14.56 30.98
N ILE A 6 14.83 -14.89 31.24
CA ILE A 6 15.19 -16.16 31.86
C ILE A 6 14.92 -16.04 33.36
N ALA A 7 13.94 -16.79 33.88
CA ALA A 7 13.48 -16.69 35.26
C ALA A 7 14.50 -17.13 36.35
N MET A 8 15.73 -17.50 35.97
CA MET A 8 16.80 -17.89 36.89
C MET A 8 17.76 -16.70 37.08
N PRO A 9 18.00 -16.24 38.33
CA PRO A 9 18.98 -15.20 38.60
C PRO A 9 20.38 -15.62 38.11
N PHE A 10 21.10 -14.70 37.48
CA PHE A 10 22.40 -14.99 36.88
C PHE A 10 23.42 -15.54 37.89
N GLU A 11 23.46 -14.96 39.09
CA GLU A 11 24.36 -15.42 40.17
C GLU A 11 24.09 -16.88 40.55
N LEU A 12 22.82 -17.28 40.62
CA LEU A 12 22.41 -18.65 40.90
C LEU A 12 22.67 -19.59 39.72
N ALA A 13 22.55 -19.09 38.49
CA ALA A 13 22.92 -19.83 37.29
C ALA A 13 24.42 -20.16 37.26
N MET A 14 25.28 -19.24 37.70
CA MET A 14 26.73 -19.43 37.68
C MET A 14 27.28 -20.20 38.88
N GLY A 15 26.47 -20.44 39.91
CA GLY A 15 26.86 -21.16 41.13
C GLY A 15 27.04 -22.68 40.96
N SER A 16 26.58 -23.29 39.85
CA SER A 16 26.82 -24.71 39.57
C SER A 16 26.93 -24.98 38.07
N GLU A 17 27.62 -26.06 37.70
CA GLU A 17 27.75 -26.44 36.29
C GLU A 17 26.40 -26.78 35.64
N ILE A 18 25.52 -27.44 36.39
CA ILE A 18 24.18 -27.84 35.91
C ILE A 18 23.32 -26.60 35.66
N SER A 19 23.26 -25.68 36.62
CA SER A 19 22.51 -24.42 36.49
C SER A 19 23.03 -23.58 35.32
N ARG A 20 24.35 -23.53 35.14
CA ARG A 20 24.99 -22.79 34.05
C ARG A 20 24.62 -23.36 32.68
N ARG A 21 24.65 -24.69 32.53
CA ARG A 21 24.22 -25.36 31.29
C ARG A 21 22.74 -25.07 30.99
N GLN A 22 21.87 -25.13 32.00
CA GLN A 22 20.44 -24.82 31.84
C GLN A 22 20.21 -23.36 31.43
N PHE A 23 20.95 -22.42 32.00
CA PHE A 23 20.86 -21.01 31.66
C PHE A 23 21.26 -20.76 30.20
N TYR A 24 22.41 -21.29 29.75
CA TYR A 24 22.85 -21.13 28.36
C TYR A 24 21.92 -21.81 27.36
N ALA A 25 21.39 -22.99 27.68
CA ALA A 25 20.40 -23.65 26.83
C ALA A 25 19.15 -22.77 26.64
N ARG A 26 18.62 -22.19 27.72
CA ARG A 26 17.48 -21.25 27.65
C ARG A 26 17.83 -19.98 26.87
N ALA A 27 19.03 -19.44 27.06
CA ALA A 27 19.48 -18.28 26.30
C ALA A 27 19.56 -18.56 24.80
N GLN A 28 20.05 -19.74 24.40
CA GLN A 28 20.11 -20.17 23.00
C GLN A 28 18.71 -20.31 22.39
N THR A 29 17.76 -20.91 23.12
CA THR A 29 16.36 -20.99 22.66
C THR A 29 15.77 -19.59 22.46
N LEU A 30 15.93 -18.69 23.42
CA LEU A 30 15.40 -17.32 23.29
C LEU A 30 16.02 -16.55 22.12
N LEU A 31 17.31 -16.75 21.84
CA LEU A 31 17.95 -16.15 20.68
C LEU A 31 17.38 -16.70 19.37
N ALA A 32 17.18 -18.02 19.28
CA ALA A 32 16.54 -18.65 18.13
C ALA A 32 15.11 -18.14 17.90
N ASP A 33 14.31 -18.04 18.96
CA ASP A 33 12.94 -17.53 18.91
C ASP A 33 12.89 -16.06 18.43
N LEU A 34 13.84 -15.23 18.89
CA LEU A 34 13.95 -13.83 18.47
C LEU A 34 14.34 -13.71 16.99
N ASP A 35 15.28 -14.54 16.53
CA ASP A 35 15.69 -14.55 15.13
C ASP A 35 14.57 -15.04 14.22
N GLU A 36 13.83 -16.07 14.64
CA GLU A 36 12.65 -16.56 13.93
C GLU A 36 11.57 -15.48 13.85
N ALA A 37 11.21 -14.85 14.97
CA ALA A 37 10.22 -13.77 15.00
C ALA A 37 10.64 -12.58 14.14
N ARG A 38 11.92 -12.18 14.19
CA ARG A 38 12.49 -11.10 13.37
C ARG A 38 12.42 -11.44 11.89
N ASN A 39 12.79 -12.67 11.51
CA ASN A 39 12.80 -13.11 10.12
C ASN A 39 11.37 -13.26 9.58
N GLY A 40 10.44 -13.79 10.37
CA GLY A 40 9.02 -13.86 10.04
C GLY A 40 8.43 -12.47 9.79
N MET A 41 8.74 -11.49 10.66
CA MET A 41 8.29 -10.11 10.48
C MET A 41 8.87 -9.49 9.21
N LYS A 42 10.18 -9.61 8.97
CA LYS A 42 10.84 -9.13 7.74
C LYS A 42 10.22 -9.76 6.50
N HIS A 43 9.98 -11.06 6.51
CA HIS A 43 9.40 -11.79 5.39
C HIS A 43 7.97 -11.32 5.10
N SER A 44 7.14 -11.20 6.14
CA SER A 44 5.76 -10.70 6.00
C SER A 44 5.70 -9.28 5.45
N PHE A 45 6.60 -8.41 5.91
CA PHE A 45 6.70 -7.03 5.44
C PHE A 45 7.21 -6.96 3.99
N ALA A 46 8.22 -7.75 3.66
CA ALA A 46 8.76 -7.85 2.30
C ALA A 46 7.68 -8.33 1.31
N ILE A 47 6.86 -9.33 1.66
CA ILE A 47 5.75 -9.79 0.82
C ILE A 47 4.74 -8.67 0.60
N ARG A 48 4.34 -7.97 1.66
CA ARG A 48 3.36 -6.88 1.56
C ARG A 48 3.87 -5.74 0.68
N LEU A 49 5.14 -5.37 0.84
CA LEU A 49 5.78 -4.36 0.01
C LEU A 49 5.88 -4.79 -1.45
N LYS A 50 6.34 -6.02 -1.73
CA LYS A 50 6.43 -6.55 -3.09
C LYS A 50 5.08 -6.50 -3.79
N LYS A 51 4.01 -6.98 -3.14
CA LYS A 51 2.65 -6.93 -3.69
C LYS A 51 2.18 -5.49 -3.98
N ARG A 52 2.56 -4.54 -3.13
CA ARG A 52 2.22 -3.12 -3.34
C ARG A 52 3.01 -2.53 -4.52
N ILE A 53 4.29 -2.88 -4.66
CA ILE A 53 5.12 -2.47 -5.80
C ILE A 53 4.54 -3.03 -7.09
N GLU A 54 4.32 -4.34 -7.18
CA GLU A 54 3.76 -4.99 -8.38
C GLU A 54 2.42 -4.36 -8.79
N LYS A 55 1.55 -4.06 -7.82
CA LYS A 55 0.29 -3.35 -8.07
C LYS A 55 0.54 -1.95 -8.66
N LEU A 56 1.40 -1.14 -8.01
CA LEU A 56 1.71 0.21 -8.46
C LEU A 56 2.40 0.23 -9.84
N GLU A 57 3.25 -0.76 -10.13
CA GLU A 57 3.88 -0.90 -11.43
C GLU A 57 2.85 -1.19 -12.51
N THR A 58 1.90 -2.09 -12.24
CA THR A 58 0.79 -2.40 -13.16
C THR A 58 -0.06 -1.17 -13.45
N GLU A 59 -0.48 -0.44 -12.41
CA GLU A 59 -1.29 0.78 -12.55
C GLU A 59 -0.54 1.87 -13.31
N ARG A 60 0.76 2.05 -13.03
CA ARG A 60 1.63 2.99 -13.74
C ARG A 60 1.80 2.62 -15.21
N ASP A 61 1.95 1.34 -15.53
CA ASP A 61 2.10 0.88 -16.90
C ASP A 61 0.80 1.04 -17.70
N GLN A 62 -0.37 0.84 -17.08
CA GLN A 62 -1.68 1.14 -17.69
C GLN A 62 -1.85 2.63 -18.00
N LEU A 63 -1.53 3.51 -17.03
CA LEU A 63 -1.55 4.97 -17.23
C LEU A 63 -0.57 5.40 -18.33
N LYS A 64 0.62 4.80 -18.36
CA LYS A 64 1.63 5.10 -19.37
C LYS A 64 1.17 4.64 -20.75
N ALA A 65 0.58 3.46 -20.87
CA ALA A 65 0.08 2.94 -22.14
C ALA A 65 -1.04 3.83 -22.71
N PHE A 66 -1.97 4.27 -21.86
CA PHE A 66 -2.98 5.27 -22.22
C PHE A 66 -2.34 6.57 -22.72
N ALA A 67 -1.40 7.14 -21.96
CA ALA A 67 -0.74 8.38 -22.35
C ALA A 67 0.03 8.26 -23.68
N VAL A 68 0.71 7.13 -23.90
CA VAL A 68 1.44 6.86 -25.15
C VAL A 68 0.48 6.79 -26.33
N GLU A 69 -0.66 6.10 -26.20
CA GLU A 69 -1.65 6.02 -27.27
C GLU A 69 -2.24 7.40 -27.61
N MET A 70 -2.55 8.20 -26.60
CA MET A 70 -3.04 9.58 -26.79
C MET A 70 -2.03 10.47 -27.52
N ILE A 71 -0.76 10.39 -27.11
CA ILE A 71 0.31 11.20 -27.70
C ILE A 71 0.58 10.76 -29.15
N ASN A 72 0.70 9.45 -29.40
CA ASN A 72 1.02 8.93 -30.74
C ASN A 72 -0.05 9.30 -31.76
N ALA A 73 -1.32 9.13 -31.42
CA ALA A 73 -2.40 9.48 -32.34
C ALA A 73 -2.45 10.99 -32.62
N SER A 74 -2.08 11.86 -31.66
CA SER A 74 -1.90 13.29 -31.93
C SER A 74 -0.74 13.57 -32.90
N PHE A 75 0.36 12.82 -32.81
CA PHE A 75 1.49 12.94 -33.75
C PHE A 75 1.17 12.44 -35.15
N GLU A 76 0.31 11.42 -35.27
CA GLU A 76 -0.15 10.86 -36.54
C GLU A 76 -1.18 11.75 -37.25
N GLY A 77 -1.54 12.90 -36.65
CA GLY A 77 -2.51 13.85 -37.19
C GLY A 77 -3.96 13.48 -36.91
N GLY A 78 -4.19 12.53 -35.99
CA GLY A 78 -5.52 12.19 -35.47
C GLY A 78 -6.04 13.22 -34.47
N GLY A 79 -7.35 13.26 -34.30
CA GLY A 79 -8.03 14.00 -33.24
C GLY A 79 -8.81 13.03 -32.36
N PHE A 80 -8.97 13.38 -31.09
CA PHE A 80 -9.82 12.64 -30.17
C PHE A 80 -10.99 13.49 -29.74
N GLU A 81 -12.19 12.94 -29.88
CA GLU A 81 -13.38 13.46 -29.22
C GLU A 81 -13.48 12.90 -27.80
N GLY A 82 -14.36 13.49 -26.99
CA GLY A 82 -14.56 13.06 -25.60
C GLY A 82 -14.92 11.58 -25.47
N GLY A 83 -15.66 11.02 -26.44
CA GLY A 83 -16.00 9.59 -26.50
C GLY A 83 -14.78 8.70 -26.75
N ASP A 84 -13.95 9.04 -27.73
CA ASP A 84 -12.75 8.26 -28.06
C ASP A 84 -11.79 8.16 -26.86
N ILE A 85 -11.65 9.27 -26.11
CA ILE A 85 -10.83 9.29 -24.89
C ILE A 85 -11.40 8.32 -23.85
N GLN A 86 -12.72 8.28 -23.70
CA GLN A 86 -13.37 7.37 -22.75
C GLN A 86 -13.18 5.90 -23.15
N ASP A 87 -13.30 5.58 -24.44
CA ASP A 87 -13.10 4.23 -24.96
C ASP A 87 -11.66 3.76 -24.82
N ILE A 88 -10.69 4.63 -25.10
CA ILE A 88 -9.26 4.32 -24.90
C ILE A 88 -8.96 4.20 -23.41
N ALA A 89 -9.60 5.00 -22.55
CA ALA A 89 -9.47 4.83 -21.10
C ALA A 89 -10.07 3.51 -20.60
N VAL A 90 -11.14 3.00 -21.22
CA VAL A 90 -11.67 1.65 -20.93
C VAL A 90 -10.69 0.57 -21.39
N LYS A 91 -10.13 0.70 -22.60
CA LYS A 91 -9.12 -0.21 -23.15
C LYS A 91 -7.91 -0.39 -22.22
N HIS A 92 -7.48 0.69 -21.56
CA HIS A 92 -6.35 0.67 -20.61
C HIS A 92 -6.77 0.43 -19.14
N GLY A 93 -8.04 0.17 -18.87
CA GLY A 93 -8.55 -0.15 -17.52
C GLY A 93 -8.64 1.05 -16.58
N ILE A 94 -8.52 2.27 -17.10
CA ILE A 94 -8.64 3.53 -16.36
C ILE A 94 -10.11 3.86 -16.09
N LEU A 95 -10.96 3.56 -17.07
CA LEU A 95 -12.41 3.56 -16.93
C LEU A 95 -12.94 2.13 -17.03
N ARG A 96 -14.15 1.92 -16.54
CA ARG A 96 -14.97 0.74 -16.81
C ARG A 96 -16.36 1.18 -17.24
N ILE A 97 -17.03 0.35 -18.04
CA ILE A 97 -18.41 0.58 -18.46
C ILE A 97 -19.33 -0.20 -17.50
N GLU A 98 -20.35 0.47 -17.00
CA GLU A 98 -21.45 -0.15 -16.25
C GLU A 98 -22.76 0.07 -17.01
N GLN A 99 -23.48 -1.02 -17.29
CA GLN A 99 -24.84 -0.92 -17.85
C GLN A 99 -25.80 -0.43 -16.77
N ARG A 100 -26.61 0.57 -17.11
CA ARG A 100 -27.59 1.19 -16.20
C ARG A 100 -28.97 1.14 -16.83
N GLU A 101 -29.93 0.65 -16.06
CA GLU A 101 -31.36 0.64 -16.42
C GLU A 101 -32.07 1.92 -15.96
N ASP A 102 -31.51 2.59 -14.96
CA ASP A 102 -32.05 3.80 -14.35
C ASP A 102 -30.98 4.89 -14.27
N GLU A 103 -31.45 6.14 -14.13
CA GLU A 103 -30.58 7.30 -13.98
C GLU A 103 -29.64 7.21 -12.77
N CYS A 104 -28.42 7.69 -12.97
CA CYS A 104 -27.48 7.89 -11.87
C CYS A 104 -27.78 9.21 -11.16
N GLY A 105 -27.04 9.50 -10.08
CA GLY A 105 -27.19 10.76 -9.35
C GLY A 105 -27.07 12.01 -10.24
N GLU A 106 -27.60 13.12 -9.77
CA GLU A 106 -27.88 14.33 -10.57
C GLU A 106 -26.68 14.92 -11.33
N ALA A 107 -25.45 14.67 -10.87
CA ALA A 107 -24.22 15.14 -11.50
C ALA A 107 -23.69 14.22 -12.61
N CYS A 108 -24.35 13.09 -12.89
CA CYS A 108 -23.88 12.10 -13.85
C CYS A 108 -24.44 12.36 -15.25
N ALA A 109 -23.55 12.52 -16.23
CA ALA A 109 -23.92 12.79 -17.62
C ALA A 109 -24.83 11.72 -18.26
N CYS A 110 -24.82 10.47 -17.78
CA CYS A 110 -25.70 9.43 -18.34
C CYS A 110 -27.20 9.74 -18.17
N ARG A 111 -27.59 10.64 -17.26
CA ARG A 111 -29.00 11.05 -17.09
C ARG A 111 -29.54 11.77 -18.32
N ASP A 112 -28.69 12.45 -19.06
CA ASP A 112 -29.09 13.20 -20.25
C ASP A 112 -29.33 12.27 -21.46
N TYR A 113 -29.12 10.96 -21.28
CA TYR A 113 -29.37 9.90 -22.26
C TYR A 113 -30.59 9.05 -21.86
N GLY A 114 -31.20 8.38 -22.83
CA GLY A 114 -32.26 7.39 -22.56
C GLY A 114 -31.69 6.08 -22.01
N PHE A 115 -32.48 5.38 -21.18
CA PHE A 115 -32.11 4.10 -20.59
C PHE A 115 -32.70 2.90 -21.36
N PRO A 116 -31.98 1.77 -21.45
CA PRO A 116 -30.69 1.47 -20.81
C PRO A 116 -29.51 2.23 -21.43
N ALA A 117 -28.53 2.58 -20.59
CA ALA A 117 -27.38 3.40 -20.97
C ALA A 117 -26.05 2.83 -20.46
N GLU A 118 -25.00 2.99 -21.28
CA GLU A 118 -23.62 2.70 -20.91
C GLU A 118 -23.03 3.86 -20.12
N CYS A 119 -22.63 3.58 -18.88
CA CYS A 119 -22.13 4.60 -17.98
C CYS A 119 -20.66 4.35 -17.60
N TYR A 120 -19.79 5.25 -18.04
CA TYR A 120 -18.36 5.17 -17.74
C TYR A 120 -18.07 5.53 -16.26
N ARG A 121 -17.19 4.76 -15.62
CA ARG A 121 -16.81 4.89 -14.21
C ARG A 121 -15.31 4.82 -14.04
N LYS A 122 -14.77 5.72 -13.22
CA LYS A 122 -13.37 5.71 -12.83
C LYS A 122 -13.03 4.42 -12.10
N THR A 123 -11.94 3.79 -12.47
CA THR A 123 -11.35 2.69 -11.69
C THR A 123 -10.47 3.26 -10.57
N PRO A 124 -10.04 2.45 -9.60
CA PRO A 124 -9.15 2.89 -8.52
C PRO A 124 -7.82 3.48 -9.00
N ILE A 125 -7.42 3.19 -10.25
CA ILE A 125 -6.24 3.75 -10.89
C ILE A 125 -6.30 5.29 -10.94
N LEU A 126 -7.50 5.85 -11.18
CA LEU A 126 -7.71 7.29 -11.35
C LEU A 126 -8.50 7.92 -10.18
N GLY A 127 -9.34 7.13 -9.51
CA GLY A 127 -10.11 7.54 -8.34
C GLY A 127 -9.43 7.14 -7.05
N GLY A 128 -8.18 7.58 -6.86
CA GLY A 128 -7.35 7.24 -5.70
C GLY A 128 -8.17 7.24 -4.41
N THR A 129 -8.08 6.13 -3.66
CA THR A 129 -8.62 6.04 -2.30
C THR A 129 -8.10 7.22 -1.49
N ASP A 130 -8.99 7.92 -0.77
CA ASP A 130 -8.82 9.13 0.05
C ASP A 130 -7.73 9.08 1.17
N GLU A 131 -6.53 8.56 0.93
CA GLU A 131 -5.48 8.50 1.95
C GLU A 131 -4.07 8.77 1.37
N VAL A 132 -3.84 10.03 0.97
CA VAL A 132 -2.51 10.62 1.15
C VAL A 132 -2.50 11.22 2.55
N ALA A 133 -2.33 10.37 3.56
CA ALA A 133 -2.04 10.80 4.92
C ALA A 133 -0.72 11.59 4.90
N THR A 134 -0.85 12.90 5.08
CA THR A 134 0.26 13.82 5.32
C THR A 134 0.98 13.38 6.59
N PRO A 135 2.32 13.21 6.58
CA PRO A 135 3.05 13.07 7.83
C PRO A 135 3.04 14.43 8.53
N THR A 136 2.28 14.55 9.63
CA THR A 136 2.37 15.70 10.53
C THR A 136 3.75 15.73 11.18
N THR A 137 4.60 16.63 10.71
CA THR A 137 5.84 17.02 11.38
C THR A 137 5.51 18.05 12.46
N GLU A 138 5.19 17.59 13.67
CA GLU A 138 5.26 18.43 14.87
C GLU A 138 5.77 17.59 16.05
N ASN A 139 7.06 17.72 16.34
CA ASN A 139 7.64 17.44 17.65
C ASN A 139 8.94 18.25 17.79
N GLU A 140 8.81 19.57 17.68
CA GLU A 140 9.72 20.47 18.39
C GLU A 140 9.09 20.79 19.74
N ASN A 141 9.60 20.19 20.81
CA ASN A 141 9.48 20.77 22.13
C ASN A 141 10.81 20.64 22.85
N VAL A 142 11.70 21.58 22.52
CA VAL A 142 12.90 21.87 23.31
C VAL A 142 12.44 22.58 24.57
N SER A 143 12.49 21.88 25.70
CA SER A 143 12.41 22.53 27.00
C SER A 143 13.38 21.86 27.96
N ARG A 144 14.52 22.52 28.19
CA ARG A 144 15.34 22.45 29.40
C ARG A 144 16.54 23.39 29.23
N HIS A 145 16.49 24.54 29.89
CA HIS A 145 17.52 25.00 30.85
C HIS A 145 17.11 26.40 31.34
N ASP A 146 16.50 26.46 32.52
CA ASP A 146 16.56 27.66 33.36
C ASP A 146 17.64 27.41 34.42
N ARG A 147 18.65 28.28 34.45
CA ARG A 147 19.50 28.53 35.62
C ARG A 147 19.33 30.01 35.96
N GLY A 148 18.65 30.27 37.06
CA GLY A 148 18.63 31.51 37.81
C GLY A 148 18.67 31.15 39.28
#